data_AF-A0A3S0ZEJ4-F1
#
_entry.id   AF-A0A3S0ZEJ4-F1
#
_cell.length_a   1.000
_cell.length_b   1.000
_cell.length_c   1.000
_cell.angle_alpha   90.00
_cell.angle_beta   90.00
_cell.angle_gamma   90.00
#
_symmetry.space_group_name_H-M   'P 1'
#
loop_
_entity.id
_entity.type
_entity.pdbx_description
1 polymer ?
#
loop_
_entity_poly.entity_id
_entity_poly.type
_entity_poly.pdbx_seq_one_letter_code
_entity_poly.pdbx_strand_id
1 'polypeptide(L)'
;MMHPAVPLTLGALALSACVSSPAPVARGPIVVDGVEYAVSKRPTGAVEVSRIGRPFENWEGAEARRAADQFCVGRAKTSIRDRFQGAAWLIVEGCA
;
A
#
# COMPACT_ATOMS: atom_id res chain seq x y z
N MET A 1 -33.59 -58.96 -7.90
CA MET A 1 -32.13 -58.74 -7.90
C MET A 1 -31.90 -57.37 -7.32
N MET A 2 -31.19 -57.31 -6.19
CA MET A 2 -31.07 -56.13 -5.33
C MET A 2 -29.58 -55.85 -5.14
N HIS A 3 -29.15 -54.65 -5.52
CA HIS A 3 -27.84 -54.09 -5.20
C HIS A 3 -28.01 -52.59 -4.88
N PRO A 4 -27.58 -52.14 -3.69
CA PRO A 4 -27.53 -50.73 -3.30
C PRO A 4 -26.17 -50.06 -3.58
N ALA A 5 -26.24 -48.73 -3.73
CA ALA A 5 -25.26 -47.64 -3.62
C ALA A 5 -23.75 -47.90 -3.42
N VAL A 6 -22.92 -47.11 -4.13
CA VAL A 6 -21.65 -46.56 -3.60
C VAL A 6 -21.48 -45.11 -4.09
N PRO A 7 -21.38 -44.11 -3.19
CA PRO A 7 -21.06 -42.72 -3.52
C PRO A 7 -19.54 -42.53 -3.51
N LEU A 8 -18.98 -41.84 -4.52
CA LEU A 8 -17.59 -41.38 -4.53
C LEU A 8 -17.55 -39.87 -4.34
N THR A 9 -17.75 -39.45 -3.10
CA THR A 9 -17.17 -38.22 -2.55
C THR A 9 -15.69 -38.45 -2.26
N LEU A 10 -14.80 -37.56 -2.72
CA LEU A 10 -13.63 -37.01 -2.02
C LEU A 10 -12.54 -36.58 -3.00
N GLY A 11 -12.42 -35.27 -3.19
CA GLY A 11 -11.32 -34.63 -3.92
C GLY A 11 -11.25 -33.15 -3.58
N ALA A 12 -11.23 -32.83 -2.28
CA ALA A 12 -11.00 -31.47 -1.81
C ALA A 12 -9.54 -31.09 -2.11
N LEU A 13 -9.33 -30.32 -3.18
CA LEU A 13 -8.06 -29.66 -3.47
C LEU A 13 -7.81 -28.61 -2.37
N ALA A 14 -6.94 -28.99 -1.45
CA ALA A 14 -6.55 -28.19 -0.31
C ALA A 14 -5.68 -27.00 -0.73
N LEU A 15 -6.15 -25.81 -0.33
CA LEU A 15 -5.38 -24.67 0.21
C LEU A 15 -4.35 -24.01 -0.74
N SER A 16 -4.86 -23.12 -1.60
CA SER A 16 -4.10 -21.91 -1.94
C SER A 16 -3.87 -21.12 -0.65
N ALA A 17 -2.63 -21.18 -0.15
CA ALA A 17 -2.17 -20.28 0.89
C ALA A 17 -2.10 -18.87 0.30
N CYS A 18 -3.16 -18.08 0.48
CA CYS A 18 -3.09 -16.64 0.29
C CYS A 18 -2.07 -16.12 1.31
N VAL A 19 -0.86 -15.79 0.86
CA VAL A 19 0.05 -14.91 1.59
C VAL A 19 -0.71 -13.61 1.81
N SER A 20 -1.34 -13.49 2.97
CA SER A 20 -1.83 -12.20 3.46
C SER A 20 -0.60 -11.41 3.87
N SER A 21 -0.07 -10.64 2.93
CA SER A 21 0.82 -9.55 3.29
C SER A 21 0.05 -8.67 4.27
N PRO A 22 0.56 -8.41 5.48
CA PRO A 22 -0.13 -7.50 6.40
C PRO A 22 -0.31 -6.18 5.67
N ALA A 23 -1.58 -5.78 5.50
CA ALA A 23 -1.90 -4.50 4.92
C ALA A 23 -1.18 -3.43 5.78
N PRO A 24 -0.51 -2.45 5.15
CA PRO A 24 0.04 -1.33 5.88
C PRO A 24 -1.05 -0.77 6.81
N VAL A 25 -0.71 -0.55 8.08
CA VAL A 25 -1.65 0.08 9.02
C VAL A 25 -1.92 1.48 8.48
N ALA A 26 -3.04 1.63 7.78
CA ALA A 26 -3.49 2.89 7.24
C ALA A 26 -3.85 3.77 8.44
N ARG A 27 -3.03 4.78 8.71
CA ARG A 27 -3.56 5.98 9.35
C ARG A 27 -4.55 6.56 8.34
N GLY A 28 -5.66 7.10 8.83
CA GLY A 28 -6.66 7.73 7.98
C GLY A 28 -6.02 8.75 7.01
N PRO A 29 -6.71 9.08 5.92
CA PRO A 29 -6.18 9.98 4.92
C PRO A 29 -5.75 11.32 5.54
N ILE A 30 -4.67 11.91 5.01
CA ILE A 30 -4.25 13.25 5.38
C ILE A 30 -4.73 14.25 4.34
N VAL A 31 -5.00 15.47 4.77
CA VAL A 31 -5.37 16.56 3.88
C VAL A 31 -4.27 17.61 3.90
N VAL A 32 -3.73 17.96 2.74
CA VAL A 32 -2.77 19.05 2.56
C VAL A 32 -3.32 19.97 1.47
N ASP A 33 -3.51 21.25 1.80
CA ASP A 33 -4.05 22.27 0.88
C ASP A 33 -5.38 21.86 0.20
N GLY A 34 -6.24 21.16 0.92
CA GLY A 34 -7.53 20.68 0.41
C GLY A 34 -7.44 19.44 -0.50
N VAL A 35 -6.25 18.88 -0.70
CA VAL A 35 -6.04 17.62 -1.42
C VAL A 35 -5.85 16.49 -0.42
N GLU A 36 -6.51 15.37 -0.68
CA GLU A 36 -6.49 14.21 0.20
C GLU A 36 -5.48 13.15 -0.28
N TYR A 37 -4.71 12.60 0.66
CA TYR A 37 -3.66 11.63 0.40
C TYR A 37 -3.81 10.41 1.30
N ALA A 38 -3.73 9.24 0.69
CA ALA A 38 -3.48 8.00 1.40
C ALA A 38 -1.98 7.87 1.62
N VAL A 39 -1.54 7.91 2.89
CA VAL A 39 -0.13 7.79 3.26
C VAL A 39 0.04 6.60 4.19
N SER A 40 0.99 5.73 3.86
CA SER A 40 1.26 4.53 4.65
C SER A 40 2.75 4.30 4.83
N LYS A 41 3.12 3.65 5.94
CA LYS A 41 4.48 3.22 6.19
C LYS A 41 4.62 1.76 5.76
N ARG A 42 5.52 1.48 4.83
CA ARG A 42 5.87 0.12 4.42
C ARG A 42 6.67 -0.59 5.52
N PRO A 43 6.71 -1.94 5.56
CA PRO A 43 7.56 -2.69 6.49
C PRO A 43 9.04 -2.33 6.43
N THR A 44 9.53 -1.84 5.28
CA THR A 44 10.91 -1.36 5.11
C THR A 44 11.19 -0.02 5.79
N GLY A 45 10.17 0.63 6.34
CA GLY A 45 10.25 1.98 6.91
C GLY A 45 9.92 3.10 5.92
N ALA A 46 9.92 2.82 4.62
CA ALA A 46 9.59 3.78 3.58
C ALA A 46 8.15 4.30 3.72
N VAL A 47 7.92 5.56 3.36
CA VAL A 47 6.58 6.16 3.33
C VAL A 47 6.08 6.17 1.90
N GLU A 48 4.96 5.50 1.66
CA GLU A 48 4.25 5.51 0.39
C GLU A 48 3.14 6.55 0.43
N VAL A 49 3.08 7.39 -0.60
CA VAL A 49 2.12 8.48 -0.75
C VAL A 49 1.34 8.26 -2.04
N SER A 50 0.03 8.14 -1.91
CA SER A 50 -0.92 8.08 -3.02
C SER A 50 -1.91 9.23 -2.89
N ARG A 51 -2.22 9.89 -4.00
CA ARG A 51 -3.27 10.93 -4.03
C ARG A 51 -4.63 10.25 -4.20
N ILE A 52 -5.61 10.67 -3.41
CA ILE A 52 -6.99 10.22 -3.58
C ILE A 52 -7.62 11.00 -4.75
N GLY A 53 -8.26 10.28 -5.67
CA GLY A 53 -8.76 10.85 -6.93
C GLY A 53 -7.77 10.65 -8.08
N ARG A 54 -7.18 11.75 -8.59
CA ARG A 54 -6.22 11.68 -9.70
C ARG A 54 -4.90 11.03 -9.22
N PRO A 55 -4.40 9.98 -9.87
CA PRO A 55 -3.07 9.43 -9.60
C PRO A 55 -1.96 10.47 -9.76
N PHE A 56 -0.84 10.28 -9.04
CA PHE A 56 0.35 11.07 -9.30
C PHE A 56 0.95 10.78 -10.67
N GLU A 57 1.57 11.80 -11.25
CA GLU A 57 2.54 11.64 -12.33
C GLU A 57 3.96 11.55 -11.76
N ASN A 58 4.87 11.01 -12.57
CA ASN A 58 6.27 10.80 -12.21
C ASN A 58 7.10 12.08 -12.01
N TRP A 59 6.56 13.25 -12.35
CA TRP A 59 7.20 14.55 -12.13
C TRP A 59 6.66 15.29 -10.89
N GLU A 60 5.67 14.72 -10.20
CA GLU A 60 4.95 15.36 -9.08
C GLU A 60 5.54 15.01 -7.70
N GLY A 61 6.81 14.61 -7.65
CA GLY A 61 7.47 14.16 -6.41
C GLY A 61 7.56 15.23 -5.33
N ALA A 62 7.62 16.52 -5.72
CA ALA A 62 7.62 17.62 -4.76
C ALA A 62 6.29 17.73 -3.99
N GLU A 63 5.16 17.46 -4.65
CA GLU A 63 3.85 17.43 -3.98
C GLU A 63 3.76 16.24 -3.02
N ALA A 64 4.14 15.05 -3.50
CA ALA A 64 4.15 13.85 -2.67
C ALA A 64 5.05 14.00 -1.44
N ARG A 65 6.20 14.68 -1.58
CA ARG A 65 7.09 15.01 -0.45
C ARG A 65 6.38 15.85 0.59
N ARG A 66 5.61 16.87 0.22
CA ARG A 66 4.87 17.72 1.17
C ARG A 66 3.84 16.90 1.96
N ALA A 67 3.13 16.02 1.28
CA ALA A 67 2.20 15.09 1.94
C ALA A 67 2.93 14.13 2.88
N ALA A 68 4.06 13.54 2.46
CA ALA A 68 4.89 12.71 3.34
C ALA A 68 5.41 13.49 4.56
N ASP A 69 5.81 14.75 4.38
CA ASP A 69 6.33 15.58 5.45
C ASP A 69 5.25 15.88 6.49
N GLN A 70 4.03 16.19 6.05
CA GLN A 70 2.87 16.33 6.94
C GLN A 70 2.62 15.04 7.73
N PHE A 71 2.64 13.88 7.07
CA PHE A 71 2.50 12.59 7.74
C PHE A 71 3.61 12.32 8.77
N CYS A 72 4.83 12.72 8.46
CA CYS A 72 6.00 12.59 9.32
C CYS A 72 6.17 13.75 10.32
N VAL A 73 5.19 14.64 10.48
CA VAL A 73 5.24 15.80 11.40
C VAL A 73 6.46 16.70 11.12
N GLY A 74 6.70 17.00 9.84
CA GLY A 74 7.80 17.85 9.38
C GLY A 74 9.17 17.16 9.32
N ARG A 75 9.18 15.81 9.37
CA ARG A 75 10.40 15.00 9.45
C ARG A 75 10.50 13.96 8.34
N ALA A 76 9.95 14.20 7.15
CA ALA A 76 10.18 13.29 6.03
C ALA A 76 11.66 13.29 5.62
N LYS A 77 12.30 12.12 5.65
CA LYS A 77 13.69 11.94 5.23
C LYS A 77 13.71 11.64 3.74
N THR A 78 13.93 12.66 2.93
CA THR A 78 14.02 12.48 1.47
C THR A 78 15.41 12.09 1.02
N SER A 79 15.51 11.40 -0.11
CA SER A 79 16.76 10.95 -0.70
C SER A 79 16.70 10.88 -2.23
N ILE A 80 17.86 10.72 -2.87
CA ILE A 80 17.94 10.45 -4.32
C ILE A 80 17.29 9.10 -4.73
N ARG A 81 17.00 8.21 -3.78
CA ARG A 81 16.33 6.93 -4.04
C ARG A 81 14.80 7.02 -4.03
N ASP A 82 14.26 8.17 -3.63
CA ASP A 82 12.83 8.43 -3.66
C ASP A 82 12.33 8.33 -5.10
N ARG A 83 11.21 7.63 -5.30
CA ARG A 83 10.79 7.26 -6.65
C ARG A 83 9.30 7.15 -6.78
N PHE A 84 8.84 7.42 -7.99
CA PHE A 84 7.50 7.06 -8.43
C PHE A 84 7.43 5.56 -8.70
N GLN A 85 6.39 4.90 -8.20
CA GLN A 85 6.13 3.47 -8.38
C GLN A 85 4.64 3.24 -8.62
N GLY A 86 4.29 2.86 -9.85
CA GLY A 86 2.90 2.62 -10.26
C GLY A 86 2.12 3.91 -10.36
N ALA A 87 1.49 4.31 -9.25
CA ALA A 87 0.67 5.52 -9.11
C ALA A 87 1.01 6.32 -7.84
N ALA A 88 2.00 5.86 -7.08
CA ALA A 88 2.39 6.38 -5.78
C ALA A 88 3.84 6.87 -5.80
N TRP A 89 4.16 7.75 -4.87
CA TRP A 89 5.54 8.15 -4.59
C TRP A 89 6.02 7.47 -3.32
N LEU A 90 7.25 6.99 -3.35
CA LEU A 90 7.88 6.32 -2.21
C LEU A 90 9.04 7.18 -1.70
N ILE A 91 8.91 7.68 -0.47
CA ILE A 91 9.98 8.30 0.30
C ILE A 91 10.74 7.18 1.01
N VAL A 92 11.88 6.78 0.44
CA VAL A 92 12.53 5.50 0.74
C VAL A 92 13.03 5.42 2.17
N GLU A 93 13.56 6.53 2.67
CA GLU A 93 14.09 6.60 4.04
C GLU A 93 13.00 6.84 5.09
N GLY A 94 11.76 7.12 4.67
CA GLY A 94 10.61 7.29 5.56
C GLY A 94 10.65 8.58 6.39
N CYS A 95 10.25 8.48 7.66
CA CYS A 95 10.35 9.57 8.63
C CYS A 95 11.67 9.49 9.40
N ALA A 96 12.30 10.65 9.68
CA ALA A 96 13.52 10.80 10.46
C ALA A 96 13.29 10.65 11.97
#